data_AF-A0A3A9WVX4-F1
#
_entry.id   AF-A0A3A9WVX4-F1
#
_cell.length_a   1.000
_cell.length_b   1.000
_cell.length_c   1.000
_cell.angle_alpha   90.00
_cell.angle_beta   90.00
_cell.angle_gamma   90.00
#
_symmetry.space_group_name_H-M   'P 1'
#
loop_
_entity.id
_entity.type
_entity.pdbx_description
1 polymer ?
#
loop_
_entity_poly.entity_id
_entity_poly.type
_entity_poly.pdbx_seq_one_letter_code
_entity_poly.pdbx_strand_id
1 'polypeptide(L)'
;MKKIVLTLLIFSVCKVFCQEIDSLKVIEIQESYANRLGEPFSVKKDSLYIFRTPDVFLVNKKSFLAIKNVYQSTIDQDKMTKELVEKYTQTLRRNIDLERQLNINFTKSDSLDQIVYQKTQATLSNTHKALDYTINSLDKATNSLELVEKATKRQRRKTVFEKILIGVAGVGAGVLLGVSL
;
A
#
# COMPACT_ATOMS: atom_id res chain seq x y z
N MET A 1 -70.87 -18.19 -20.45
CA MET A 1 -69.72 -18.91 -21.06
C MET A 1 -68.80 -17.99 -21.86
N LYS A 2 -69.29 -17.12 -22.76
CA LYS A 2 -68.44 -16.18 -23.54
C LYS A 2 -67.49 -15.30 -22.70
N LYS A 3 -67.93 -14.83 -21.53
CA LYS A 3 -67.09 -13.98 -20.63
C LYS A 3 -65.91 -14.73 -20.02
N ILE A 4 -66.04 -16.04 -19.77
CA ILE A 4 -64.99 -16.89 -19.19
C ILE A 4 -63.91 -17.19 -20.24
N VAL A 5 -64.32 -17.40 -21.50
CA VAL A 5 -63.38 -17.59 -22.62
C VAL A 5 -62.58 -16.31 -22.85
N LEU A 6 -63.21 -15.14 -22.75
CA LEU A 6 -62.52 -13.86 -22.92
C LEU A 6 -61.47 -13.60 -21.82
N THR A 7 -61.79 -13.90 -20.56
CA THR A 7 -60.81 -13.76 -19.46
C THR A 7 -59.66 -14.76 -19.57
N LEU A 8 -59.91 -15.98 -20.03
CA LEU A 8 -58.86 -16.97 -20.27
C LEU A 8 -57.91 -16.53 -21.41
N LEU A 9 -58.47 -15.94 -22.47
CA LEU A 9 -57.70 -15.40 -23.58
C LEU A 9 -56.80 -14.23 -23.14
N ILE A 10 -57.33 -13.30 -22.34
CA ILE A 10 -56.57 -12.15 -21.82
C ILE A 10 -55.43 -12.63 -20.92
N PHE A 11 -55.67 -13.61 -20.04
CA PHE A 11 -54.62 -14.16 -19.18
C PHE A 11 -53.52 -14.89 -19.96
N SER A 12 -53.89 -15.56 -21.07
CA SER A 12 -52.94 -16.21 -21.97
C SER A 12 -52.06 -15.21 -22.72
N VAL A 13 -52.60 -14.06 -23.15
CA VAL A 13 -51.82 -13.01 -23.82
C VAL A 13 -50.89 -12.29 -22.83
N CYS A 14 -51.32 -12.08 -21.59
CA CYS A 14 -50.47 -11.48 -20.56
C CYS A 14 -49.24 -12.34 -20.20
N LYS A 15 -49.31 -13.67 -20.30
CA LYS A 15 -48.15 -14.56 -20.10
C LYS A 15 -47.08 -14.40 -21.18
N VAL A 16 -47.44 -14.03 -22.41
CA VAL A 16 -46.51 -13.86 -23.54
C VAL A 16 -45.76 -12.52 -23.47
N PHE A 17 -46.33 -11.52 -22.80
CA PHE A 17 -45.69 -10.22 -22.56
C PHE A 17 -45.06 -10.09 -21.16
N CYS A 18 -45.07 -11.16 -20.37
CA CYS A 18 -44.41 -11.19 -19.08
C CYS A 18 -42.92 -11.40 -19.29
N GLN A 19 -42.20 -10.28 -19.46
CA GLN A 19 -40.79 -10.09 -19.11
C GLN A 19 -39.96 -11.39 -19.12
N GLU A 20 -39.36 -11.69 -20.27
CA GLU A 20 -38.09 -12.40 -20.29
C GLU A 20 -37.11 -11.52 -19.48
N ILE A 21 -37.04 -11.79 -18.18
CA ILE A 21 -36.04 -11.17 -17.30
C ILE A 21 -34.72 -11.70 -17.81
N ASP A 22 -34.11 -10.87 -18.66
CA ASP A 22 -32.72 -10.80 -19.08
C ASP A 22 -31.94 -11.91 -18.38
N SER A 23 -31.93 -13.10 -19.00
CA SER A 23 -31.02 -14.17 -18.63
C SER A 23 -29.67 -13.49 -18.64
N LEU A 24 -29.15 -13.18 -17.44
CA LEU A 24 -27.76 -12.88 -17.12
C LEU A 24 -26.96 -12.69 -18.41
N LYS A 25 -26.69 -11.43 -18.83
CA LYS A 25 -25.92 -11.05 -20.04
C LYS A 25 -24.52 -11.68 -20.02
N VAL A 26 -24.50 -12.99 -20.15
CA VAL A 26 -23.41 -13.90 -19.97
C VAL A 26 -23.16 -14.41 -21.36
N ILE A 27 -22.12 -13.86 -21.97
CA ILE A 27 -21.72 -14.25 -23.30
C ILE A 27 -20.85 -15.49 -23.12
N GLU A 28 -21.41 -16.64 -23.50
CA GLU A 28 -20.69 -17.89 -23.47
C GLU A 28 -19.79 -18.01 -24.70
N ILE A 29 -18.48 -18.20 -24.47
CA ILE A 29 -17.53 -18.54 -25.52
C ILE A 29 -17.44 -20.07 -25.57
N GLN A 30 -18.00 -20.64 -26.62
CA GLN A 30 -18.00 -22.08 -26.87
C GLN A 30 -16.57 -22.61 -27.11
N GLU A 31 -16.38 -23.90 -26.85
CA GLU A 31 -15.11 -24.62 -27.06
C GLU A 31 -14.59 -24.51 -28.51
N SER A 32 -15.50 -24.41 -29.49
CA SER A 32 -15.19 -24.20 -30.91
C SER A 32 -14.37 -22.93 -31.18
N TYR A 33 -14.37 -21.96 -30.26
CA TYR A 33 -13.55 -20.76 -30.38
C TYR A 33 -12.05 -21.05 -30.31
N ALA A 34 -11.63 -22.13 -29.63
CA ALA A 34 -10.22 -22.49 -29.49
C ALA A 34 -9.52 -22.70 -30.84
N ASN A 35 -10.27 -23.19 -31.84
CA ASN A 35 -9.75 -23.47 -33.18
C ASN A 35 -10.27 -22.48 -34.24
N ARG A 36 -10.90 -21.37 -33.82
CA ARG A 36 -11.48 -20.41 -34.76
C ARG A 36 -10.40 -19.63 -35.49
N LEU A 37 -10.34 -19.81 -36.81
CA LEU A 37 -9.53 -19.00 -37.71
C LEU A 37 -10.32 -17.73 -38.08
N GLY A 38 -9.83 -16.55 -37.70
CA GLY A 38 -10.47 -15.29 -38.05
C GLY A 38 -10.21 -14.15 -37.07
N GLU A 39 -10.97 -13.07 -37.19
CA GLU A 39 -10.85 -11.92 -36.28
C GLU A 39 -11.31 -12.30 -34.86
N PRO A 40 -10.57 -11.92 -33.82
CA PRO A 40 -10.96 -12.17 -32.43
C PRO A 40 -12.34 -11.60 -32.11
N PHE A 41 -13.06 -12.25 -31.18
CA PHE A 41 -14.33 -11.75 -30.70
C PHE A 41 -14.15 -10.41 -29.96
N SER A 42 -14.95 -9.40 -30.30
CA SER A 42 -14.89 -8.10 -29.63
C SER A 42 -15.64 -8.16 -28.30
N VAL A 43 -14.92 -7.95 -27.21
CA VAL A 43 -15.48 -7.91 -25.85
C VAL A 43 -16.27 -6.60 -25.67
N LYS A 44 -17.48 -6.69 -25.11
CA LYS A 44 -18.30 -5.55 -24.71
C LYS A 44 -17.95 -5.15 -23.28
N LYS A 45 -17.93 -3.85 -23.04
CA LYS A 45 -17.75 -3.30 -21.68
C LYS A 45 -18.94 -3.75 -20.81
N ASP A 46 -18.67 -4.05 -19.53
CA ASP A 46 -19.67 -4.38 -18.52
C ASP A 46 -20.52 -5.64 -18.87
N SER A 47 -19.89 -6.64 -19.48
CA SER A 47 -20.52 -7.93 -19.80
C SER A 47 -19.79 -9.09 -19.10
N LEU A 48 -20.54 -10.09 -18.64
CA LEU A 48 -19.96 -11.30 -18.03
C LEU A 48 -19.67 -12.31 -19.15
N TYR A 49 -18.54 -13.01 -19.05
CA TYR A 49 -18.14 -14.02 -20.03
C TYR A 49 -17.89 -15.35 -19.34
N ILE A 50 -18.46 -16.42 -19.88
CA ILE A 50 -18.13 -17.80 -19.48
C ILE A 50 -17.32 -18.40 -20.62
N PHE A 51 -16.09 -18.80 -20.34
CA PHE A 51 -15.22 -19.42 -21.31
C PHE A 51 -15.27 -20.94 -21.10
N ARG A 52 -15.72 -21.68 -22.12
CA ARG A 52 -15.65 -23.15 -22.16
C ARG A 52 -14.39 -23.64 -22.88
N THR A 53 -13.40 -22.77 -23.07
CA THR A 53 -12.09 -23.11 -23.64
C THR A 53 -11.06 -23.14 -22.50
N PRO A 54 -10.07 -24.05 -22.54
CA PRO A 54 -9.02 -24.10 -21.53
C PRO A 54 -8.15 -22.84 -21.53
N ASP A 55 -7.90 -22.28 -22.71
CA ASP A 55 -7.05 -21.10 -22.89
C ASP A 55 -7.80 -19.97 -23.61
N VAL A 56 -7.54 -18.74 -23.18
CA VAL A 56 -8.11 -17.51 -23.76
C VAL A 56 -7.01 -16.46 -23.89
N PHE A 57 -6.84 -15.92 -25.09
CA PHE A 57 -5.86 -14.86 -25.35
C PHE A 57 -6.56 -13.53 -25.57
N LEU A 58 -6.16 -12.52 -24.80
CA LEU A 58 -6.60 -11.15 -24.99
C LEU A 58 -5.66 -10.44 -25.96
N VAL A 59 -6.24 -9.81 -26.98
CA VAL A 59 -5.46 -9.08 -27.99
C VAL A 59 -6.03 -7.68 -28.13
N ASN A 60 -5.14 -6.69 -28.19
CA ASN A 60 -5.53 -5.33 -28.50
C ASN A 60 -5.98 -5.22 -29.97
N LYS A 61 -7.19 -4.69 -30.18
CA LYS A 61 -7.78 -4.53 -31.52
C LYS A 61 -6.89 -3.74 -32.48
N LYS A 62 -6.28 -2.64 -32.02
CA LYS A 62 -5.40 -1.80 -32.87
C LYS A 62 -4.17 -2.57 -33.32
N SER A 63 -3.53 -3.28 -32.38
CA SER A 63 -2.34 -4.09 -32.66
C SER A 63 -2.65 -5.24 -33.63
N PHE A 64 -3.79 -5.93 -33.44
CA PHE A 64 -4.22 -6.99 -34.34
C PHE A 64 -4.45 -6.49 -35.76
N LEU A 65 -5.17 -5.37 -35.93
CA LEU A 65 -5.43 -4.81 -37.25
C LEU A 65 -4.15 -4.33 -37.95
N ALA A 66 -3.23 -3.72 -37.22
CA ALA A 66 -1.94 -3.31 -37.76
C ALA A 66 -1.14 -4.51 -38.30
N ILE A 67 -1.04 -5.59 -37.52
CA ILE A 67 -0.35 -6.81 -37.94
C ILE A 67 -1.06 -7.47 -39.12
N LYS A 68 -2.40 -7.55 -39.08
CA LYS A 68 -3.20 -8.11 -40.17
C LYS A 68 -2.97 -7.35 -41.48
N ASN A 69 -3.00 -6.02 -41.44
CA ASN A 69 -2.80 -5.18 -42.63
C ASN A 69 -1.39 -5.35 -43.20
N VAL A 70 -0.37 -5.39 -42.32
CA VAL A 70 1.02 -5.63 -42.73
C VAL A 70 1.12 -7.02 -43.38
N TYR A 71 0.61 -8.06 -42.73
CA TYR A 71 0.67 -9.43 -43.24
C TYR A 71 -0.06 -9.60 -44.58
N GLN A 72 -1.23 -8.98 -44.74
CA GLN A 72 -1.97 -8.98 -46.01
C GLN A 72 -1.22 -8.21 -47.11
N SER A 73 -0.56 -7.09 -46.78
CA SER A 73 0.23 -6.32 -47.75
C SER A 73 1.52 -7.01 -48.19
N THR A 74 2.00 -7.98 -47.41
CA THR A 74 3.27 -8.70 -47.65
C THR A 74 3.07 -10.11 -48.20
N ILE A 75 1.82 -10.60 -48.29
CA ILE A 75 1.51 -11.96 -48.75
C ILE A 75 1.91 -12.21 -50.20
N ASP A 76 1.87 -11.17 -51.05
CA ASP A 76 2.19 -11.23 -52.49
C ASP A 76 3.60 -10.65 -52.81
N GLN A 77 4.41 -10.34 -51.79
CA GLN A 77 5.74 -9.72 -51.98
C GLN A 77 6.90 -10.71 -51.80
N ASP A 78 8.04 -10.35 -52.39
CA ASP A 78 9.28 -11.16 -52.44
C ASP A 78 9.75 -11.63 -51.05
N LYS A 79 10.47 -12.76 -51.01
CA LYS A 79 10.90 -13.46 -49.78
C LYS A 79 11.62 -12.53 -48.78
N MET A 80 12.37 -11.56 -49.30
CA MET A 80 13.09 -10.56 -48.51
C MET A 80 12.16 -9.62 -47.73
N THR A 81 11.04 -9.18 -48.34
CA THR A 81 10.09 -8.27 -47.68
C THR A 81 9.34 -8.98 -46.56
N LYS A 82 9.03 -10.26 -46.75
CA LYS A 82 8.45 -11.12 -45.70
C LYS A 82 9.40 -11.27 -44.50
N GLU A 83 10.69 -11.53 -44.75
CA GLU A 83 11.69 -11.64 -43.69
C GLU A 83 11.89 -10.30 -42.94
N LEU A 84 11.87 -9.18 -43.65
CA LEU A 84 11.98 -7.85 -43.06
C LEU A 84 10.81 -7.57 -42.12
N VAL A 85 9.58 -7.87 -42.56
CA VAL A 85 8.36 -7.72 -41.76
C VAL A 85 8.38 -8.63 -40.54
N GLU A 86 8.87 -9.85 -40.68
CA GLU A 86 8.97 -10.81 -39.56
C GLU A 86 9.98 -10.32 -38.51
N LYS A 87 11.18 -9.88 -38.93
CA LYS A 87 12.17 -9.28 -38.04
C LYS A 87 11.66 -8.02 -37.34
N TYR A 88 10.95 -7.17 -38.08
CA TYR A 88 10.33 -5.97 -37.50
C TYR A 88 9.28 -6.33 -36.46
N THR A 89 8.41 -7.29 -36.76
CA THR A 89 7.37 -7.78 -35.84
C THR A 89 7.97 -8.41 -34.59
N GLN A 90 9.05 -9.19 -34.74
CA GLN A 90 9.77 -9.79 -33.62
C GLN A 90 10.44 -8.74 -32.74
N THR A 91 11.04 -7.71 -33.35
CA THR A 91 11.64 -6.57 -32.64
C THR A 91 10.57 -5.79 -31.88
N LEU A 92 9.43 -5.53 -32.52
CA LEU A 92 8.32 -4.82 -31.90
C LEU A 92 7.77 -5.59 -30.69
N ARG A 93 7.58 -6.91 -30.81
CA ARG A 93 7.18 -7.77 -29.67
C ARG A 93 8.17 -7.69 -28.52
N ARG A 94 9.47 -7.76 -28.82
CA ARG A 94 10.53 -7.63 -27.81
C ARG A 94 10.47 -6.28 -27.10
N ASN A 95 10.27 -5.18 -27.82
CA ASN A 95 10.16 -3.85 -27.23
C ASN A 95 8.92 -3.71 -26.34
N ILE A 96 7.77 -4.24 -26.76
CA ILE A 96 6.54 -4.25 -25.93
C ILE A 96 6.77 -5.03 -24.64
N ASP A 97 7.46 -6.17 -24.70
CA ASP A 97 7.77 -6.94 -23.49
C ASP A 97 8.74 -6.22 -22.56
N LEU A 98 9.76 -5.55 -23.12
CA LEU A 98 10.68 -4.72 -22.34
C LEU A 98 9.96 -3.55 -21.67
N GLU A 99 9.08 -2.84 -22.39
CA GLU A 99 8.27 -1.75 -21.84
C GLU A 99 7.36 -2.26 -20.72
N ARG A 100 6.71 -3.42 -20.91
CA ARG A 100 5.89 -4.06 -19.88
C ARG A 100 6.71 -4.40 -18.63
N GLN A 101 7.89 -4.98 -18.80
CA GLN A 101 8.80 -5.28 -17.68
C GLN A 101 9.26 -4.00 -16.98
N LEU A 102 9.58 -2.95 -17.73
CA LEU A 102 9.96 -1.65 -17.20
C LEU A 102 8.83 -1.08 -16.33
N ASN A 103 7.59 -1.11 -16.82
CA ASN A 103 6.43 -0.61 -16.11
C ASN A 103 6.12 -1.42 -14.83
N ILE A 104 6.25 -2.74 -14.88
CA ILE A 104 6.15 -3.62 -13.70
C ILE A 104 7.22 -3.25 -12.67
N ASN A 105 8.47 -3.05 -13.12
CA ASN A 105 9.57 -2.67 -12.25
C ASN A 105 9.39 -1.28 -11.64
N PHE A 106 8.89 -0.30 -12.41
CA PHE A 106 8.55 1.03 -11.89
C PHE A 106 7.45 0.97 -10.85
N THR A 107 6.36 0.25 -11.12
CA THR A 107 5.26 0.06 -10.17
C THR A 107 5.76 -0.60 -8.87
N LYS A 108 6.66 -1.58 -8.99
CA LYS A 108 7.28 -2.23 -7.84
C LYS A 108 8.22 -1.29 -7.08
N SER A 109 9.00 -0.47 -7.78
CA SER A 109 9.89 0.54 -7.19
C SER A 109 9.12 1.60 -6.43
N ASP A 110 8.05 2.16 -7.02
CA ASP A 110 7.22 3.19 -6.38
C ASP A 110 6.61 2.68 -5.07
N SER A 111 6.16 1.42 -5.05
CA SER A 111 5.66 0.78 -3.82
C SER A 111 6.76 0.58 -2.76
N LEU A 112 8.00 0.32 -3.20
CA LEU A 112 9.15 0.15 -2.33
C LEU A 112 9.56 1.50 -1.72
N ASP A 113 9.59 2.55 -2.54
CA ASP A 113 9.93 3.92 -2.13
C ASP A 113 8.92 4.45 -1.10
N GLN A 114 7.63 4.16 -1.30
CA GLN A 114 6.60 4.53 -0.32
C GLN A 114 6.82 3.84 1.04
N ILE A 115 7.20 2.56 1.04
CA ILE A 115 7.50 1.81 2.27
C ILE A 115 8.76 2.35 2.96
N VAL A 116 9.81 2.65 2.20
CA VAL A 116 11.06 3.23 2.72
C VAL A 116 10.78 4.61 3.32
N TYR A 117 9.99 5.44 2.65
CA TYR A 117 9.63 6.77 3.15
C TYR A 117 8.85 6.68 4.47
N GLN A 118 7.85 5.79 4.55
CA GLN A 118 7.09 5.55 5.79
C GLN A 118 7.98 5.05 6.94
N LYS A 119 8.87 4.08 6.68
CA LYS A 119 9.81 3.58 7.70
C LYS A 119 10.78 4.66 8.14
N THR A 120 11.27 5.48 7.22
CA THR A 120 12.19 6.59 7.52
C THR A 120 11.49 7.63 8.39
N GLN A 121 10.25 7.98 8.07
CA GLN A 121 9.47 8.94 8.85
C GLN A 121 9.12 8.41 10.26
N ALA A 122 8.78 7.12 10.38
CA ALA A 122 8.56 6.46 11.67
C ALA A 122 9.85 6.43 12.51
N THR A 123 10.98 6.10 11.90
CA THR A 123 12.30 6.10 12.56
C THR A 123 12.66 7.49 13.04
N LEU A 124 12.51 8.51 12.18
CA LEU A 124 12.77 9.90 12.52
C LEU A 124 11.89 10.38 13.69
N SER A 125 10.59 10.05 13.67
CA SER A 125 9.68 10.37 14.78
C SER A 125 10.09 9.71 16.10
N ASN A 126 10.50 8.44 16.05
CA ASN A 126 10.96 7.71 17.23
C ASN A 126 12.27 8.28 17.78
N THR A 127 13.20 8.67 16.91
CA THR A 127 14.46 9.31 17.31
C THR A 127 14.20 10.69 17.94
N HIS A 128 13.31 11.50 17.37
CA HIS A 128 12.91 12.78 17.98
C HIS A 128 12.32 12.58 19.38
N LYS A 129 11.40 11.63 19.55
CA LYS A 129 10.84 11.31 20.87
C LYS A 129 11.93 10.88 21.86
N ALA A 130 12.86 10.04 21.43
CA ALA A 130 13.98 9.60 22.28
C ALA A 130 14.86 10.78 22.71
N LEU A 131 15.18 11.70 21.79
CA LEU A 131 15.91 12.94 22.09
C LEU A 131 15.15 13.82 23.08
N ASP A 132 13.84 14.02 22.90
CA ASP A 132 13.00 14.79 23.83
C ASP A 132 12.99 14.16 25.23
N TYR A 133 12.92 12.81 25.32
CA TYR A 133 13.04 12.10 26.59
C TYR A 133 14.42 12.31 27.24
N THR A 134 15.49 12.25 26.45
CA THR A 134 16.85 12.49 26.94
C THR A 134 17.01 13.93 27.43
N ILE A 135 16.53 14.93 26.69
CA ILE A 135 16.56 16.34 27.09
C ILE A 135 15.77 16.54 28.39
N ASN A 136 14.54 16.04 28.47
CA ASN A 136 13.73 16.13 29.68
C ASN A 136 14.37 15.41 30.88
N SER A 137 15.01 14.27 30.65
CA SER A 137 15.72 13.54 31.70
C SER A 137 16.95 14.30 32.19
N LEU A 138 17.69 14.93 31.27
CA LEU A 138 18.84 15.78 31.61
C LEU A 138 18.40 17.03 32.38
N ASP A 139 17.28 17.64 32.01
CA ASP A 139 16.74 18.80 32.72
C ASP A 139 16.28 18.43 34.14
N LYS A 140 15.59 17.28 34.29
CA LYS A 140 15.24 16.73 35.61
C LYS A 140 16.47 16.38 36.45
N ALA A 141 17.51 15.81 35.84
CA ALA A 141 18.75 15.48 36.53
C ALA A 141 19.47 16.75 37.00
N THR A 142 19.51 17.78 36.16
CA THR A 142 20.08 19.10 36.48
C THR A 142 19.33 19.74 37.65
N ASN A 143 18.00 19.80 37.59
CA ASN A 143 17.16 20.31 38.68
C ASN A 143 17.34 19.51 39.98
N SER A 144 17.47 18.18 39.88
CA SER A 144 17.70 17.33 41.05
C SER A 144 19.09 17.55 41.66
N LEU A 145 20.12 17.75 40.84
CA LEU A 145 21.47 18.11 41.27
C LEU A 145 21.48 19.46 42.01
N GLU A 146 20.76 20.46 41.49
CA GLU A 146 20.65 21.76 42.16
C GLU A 146 19.94 21.66 43.51
N LEU A 147 18.87 20.84 43.59
CA LEU A 147 18.17 20.56 44.85
C LEU A 147 19.08 19.84 45.85
N VAL A 148 19.86 18.86 45.40
CA VAL A 148 20.85 18.14 46.22
C VAL A 148 21.95 19.08 46.70
N GLU A 149 22.44 19.99 45.86
CA GLU A 149 23.44 20.99 46.26
C GLU A 149 22.88 21.94 47.32
N LYS A 150 21.66 22.46 47.14
CA LYS A 150 20.97 23.30 48.13
C LYS A 150 20.77 22.57 49.45
N ALA A 151 20.33 21.31 49.40
CA ALA A 151 20.15 20.47 50.59
C ALA A 151 21.49 20.21 51.31
N THR A 152 22.55 19.90 50.56
CA THR A 152 23.90 19.65 51.08
C THR A 152 24.47 20.91 51.75
N LYS A 153 24.30 22.10 51.14
CA LYS A 153 24.72 23.38 51.72
C LYS A 153 23.96 23.69 53.02
N ARG A 154 22.66 23.41 53.07
CA ARG A 154 21.83 23.57 54.28
C ARG A 154 22.25 22.60 55.39
N GLN A 155 22.54 21.35 55.04
CA GLN A 155 23.00 20.33 55.98
C GLN A 155 24.38 20.67 56.54
N ARG A 156 25.35 21.08 55.70
CA ARG A 156 26.66 21.55 56.17
C ARG A 156 26.55 22.69 57.18
N ARG A 157 25.66 23.67 56.94
CA ARG A 157 25.40 24.75 57.92
C ARG A 157 24.87 24.21 59.24
N LYS A 158 23.88 23.31 59.21
CA LYS A 158 23.36 22.67 60.44
C LYS A 158 24.45 21.92 61.21
N THR A 159 25.27 21.12 60.53
CA THR A 159 26.38 20.39 61.17
C THR A 159 27.42 21.32 61.78
N VAL A 160 27.73 22.46 61.14
CA VAL A 160 28.64 23.46 61.73
C VAL A 160 28.00 24.12 62.95
N PHE A 161 26.72 24.47 62.90
CA PHE A 161 25.99 25.00 64.06
C PHE A 161 25.93 24.00 65.21
N GLU A 162 25.67 22.72 64.95
CA GLU A 162 25.68 21.65 65.96
C GLU A 162 27.07 21.49 66.59
N LYS A 163 28.13 21.50 65.78
CA LYS A 163 29.51 21.42 66.30
C LYS A 163 29.88 22.62 67.16
N ILE A 164 29.47 23.83 66.78
CA ILE A 164 29.70 25.05 67.59
C ILE A 164 28.89 24.98 68.89
N LEU A 165 27.62 24.56 68.83
CA LEU A 165 26.77 24.43 70.02
C LEU A 165 27.36 23.42 71.01
N ILE A 166 27.80 22.26 70.52
CA ILE A 166 28.47 21.24 71.35
C ILE A 166 29.79 21.76 71.92
N GLY A 167 30.58 22.50 71.12
CA GLY A 167 31.83 23.11 71.57
C GLY A 167 31.61 24.14 72.68
N VAL A 168 30.62 25.03 72.52
CA VAL A 168 30.26 26.04 73.54
C VAL A 168 29.67 25.39 74.79
N ALA A 169 28.81 24.37 74.63
CA ALA A 169 28.27 23.61 75.76
C ALA A 169 29.37 22.84 76.51
N GLY A 170 30.33 22.26 75.80
CA GLY A 170 31.48 21.55 76.38
C GLY A 170 32.43 22.48 77.13
N VAL A 171 32.71 23.67 76.60
CA VAL A 171 33.52 24.70 77.28
C VAL A 171 32.77 25.25 78.51
N GLY A 172 31.47 25.51 78.40
CA GLY A 172 30.65 25.96 79.54
C GLY A 172 30.59 24.94 80.68
N ALA A 173 30.44 23.65 80.36
CA ALA A 173 30.47 22.58 81.34
C ALA A 173 31.88 22.39 81.96
N GLY A 174 32.95 22.54 81.17
CA GLY A 174 34.33 22.46 81.65
C GLY A 174 34.70 23.59 82.60
N VAL A 175 34.23 24.81 82.35
CA VAL A 175 34.46 25.97 83.24
C VAL A 175 33.70 25.82 84.55
N LEU A 176 32.47 25.30 84.53
CA LEU A 176 31.69 25.09 85.77
C LEU A 176 32.29 23.99 86.66
N LEU A 177 32.81 22.90 86.07
CA LEU A 177 33.45 21.83 86.82
C LEU A 177 34.85 22.22 87.31
N GLY A 178 35.61 22.97 86.50
CA GLY A 178 36.98 23.39 86.82
C GLY A 178 37.10 24.51 87.88
N VAL A 179 36.03 25.26 88.15
CA VAL A 179 35.99 26.28 89.23
C VAL A 179 35.49 25.69 90.56
N SER A 180 35.04 24.43 90.58
CA SER A 180 34.58 23.73 91.78
C SER A 180 35.63 22.77 92.40
N LEU A 181 36.86 22.78 91.90
CA LEU A 181 37.98 21.94 92.32
C LEU A 181 39.14 22.79 92.84
#